data_AF-A0A8J6T0N8-F1
#
_entry.id   AF-A0A8J6T0N8-F1
#
_cell.length_a   1.000
_cell.length_b   1.000
_cell.length_c   1.000
_cell.angle_alpha   90.00
_cell.angle_beta   90.00
_cell.angle_gamma   90.00
#
_symmetry.space_group_name_H-M   'P 1'
#
loop_
_entity.id
_entity.type
_entity.pdbx_description
1 polymer ?
#
loop_
_entity_poly.entity_id
_entity_poly.type
_entity_poly.pdbx_seq_one_letter_code
_entity_poly.pdbx_strand_id
1 'polypeptide(L)'
;MLGRKMVFFDSECATCHRMVQFLIRRPKRDRFVFIPIRVLLESPERAIKDTHGHPLTGDSLVVIRHGVALQRSAAVFAIFETLGWPWRLVSIFRVVPRFLSDFIYDLYARNRYQIMGRADPAAVCDLPGPEVRELFKASLPKDAVFFPTRPRIFLQAEWVNLLFLNYTVPEDVLKPYLPRGTELDLWEGKAMASIVAFEMRDTLVGGLSVPWHEDFEEVNLRFYVKRRVIIDGVEVVRRGVVFIKEIVPRFAIAAVARVFYNENYVSAQMEHNHRFGVDHSDLSYAWQSKRGQCRVTAALKGQPELCKPGSLEEFITEHYWGYAVQRDSRTVEYEVEHPSWLLWNDVKAELSGPIEAEYGADISIYLQAPVTVCVARGSSVRVLGGSVF
;
A
#
# COMPACT_ATOMS: atom_id res chain seq x y z
N MET A 1 -29.72 -1.20 11.22
CA MET A 1 -28.50 -1.63 11.95
C MET A 1 -27.25 -0.78 11.65
N LEU A 2 -27.36 0.31 10.87
CA LEU A 2 -26.24 1.23 10.65
C LEU A 2 -25.86 1.95 11.97
N GLY A 3 -24.64 1.71 12.45
CA GLY A 3 -24.07 2.37 13.63
C GLY A 3 -23.65 1.41 14.76
N ARG A 4 -24.09 0.15 14.75
CA ARG A 4 -23.61 -0.88 15.69
C ARG A 4 -22.41 -1.63 15.11
N LYS A 5 -21.46 -2.00 15.96
CA LYS A 5 -20.27 -2.78 15.60
C LYS A 5 -20.56 -4.26 15.82
N MET A 6 -20.32 -5.08 14.80
CA MET A 6 -20.46 -6.53 14.93
C MET A 6 -19.15 -7.11 15.48
N VAL A 7 -19.22 -7.85 16.59
CA VAL A 7 -18.10 -8.47 17.27
C VAL A 7 -18.24 -9.97 17.12
N PHE A 8 -17.32 -10.56 16.37
CA PHE A 8 -17.25 -12.00 16.21
C PHE A 8 -16.30 -12.58 17.25
N PHE A 9 -16.78 -13.56 18.00
CA PHE A 9 -16.04 -14.15 19.10
C PHE A 9 -16.04 -15.67 19.02
N ASP A 10 -14.98 -16.29 19.55
CA ASP A 10 -14.92 -17.74 19.72
C ASP A 10 -15.68 -18.13 21.00
N SER A 11 -16.78 -18.85 20.81
CA SER A 11 -17.62 -19.35 21.91
C SER A 11 -16.97 -20.45 22.74
N GLU A 12 -15.90 -21.10 22.25
CA GLU A 12 -15.14 -22.11 23.00
C GLU A 12 -13.97 -21.52 23.81
N CYS A 13 -13.62 -20.25 23.57
CA CYS A 13 -12.53 -19.58 24.25
C CYS A 13 -13.02 -18.86 25.53
N ALA A 14 -12.47 -19.25 26.69
CA ALA A 14 -12.82 -18.66 27.98
C ALA A 14 -12.54 -17.14 28.05
N THR A 15 -11.47 -16.66 27.41
CA THR A 15 -11.15 -15.23 27.38
C THR A 15 -12.08 -14.44 26.47
N CYS A 16 -12.42 -14.97 25.29
CA CYS A 16 -13.44 -14.36 24.44
C CYS A 16 -14.78 -14.25 25.17
N HIS A 17 -15.17 -15.30 25.89
CA HIS A 17 -16.37 -15.29 26.73
C HIS A 17 -16.31 -14.21 27.83
N ARG A 18 -15.22 -14.14 28.60
CA ARG A 18 -15.02 -13.09 29.62
C ARG A 18 -15.06 -11.68 29.03
N MET A 19 -14.51 -11.50 27.83
CA MET A 19 -14.54 -10.21 27.15
C MET A 19 -15.97 -9.82 26.75
N VAL A 20 -16.77 -10.75 26.19
CA VAL A 20 -18.18 -10.49 25.88
C VAL A 20 -18.96 -10.15 27.16
N GLN A 21 -18.78 -10.92 28.23
CA GLN A 21 -19.36 -10.67 29.56
C GLN A 21 -18.97 -9.29 30.12
N PHE A 22 -17.72 -8.88 29.89
CA PHE A 22 -17.27 -7.55 30.25
C PHE A 22 -17.99 -6.46 29.45
N LEU A 23 -18.17 -6.63 28.14
CA LEU A 23 -18.80 -5.64 27.26
C LEU A 23 -20.31 -5.47 27.53
N ILE A 24 -21.05 -6.55 27.77
CA ILE A 24 -22.51 -6.49 28.02
C ILE A 24 -22.88 -5.82 29.35
N ARG A 25 -21.95 -5.77 30.32
CA ARG A 25 -22.13 -5.10 31.62
C ARG A 25 -21.86 -3.60 31.58
N ARG A 26 -21.49 -3.04 30.41
CA ARG A 26 -21.16 -1.62 30.26
C ARG A 26 -22.31 -0.81 29.67
N PRO A 27 -22.39 0.49 29.98
CA PRO A 27 -23.50 1.35 29.53
C PRO A 27 -23.62 1.49 28.01
N LYS A 28 -22.55 1.22 27.24
CA LYS A 28 -22.55 1.28 25.76
C LYS A 28 -22.73 -0.08 25.07
N ARG A 29 -23.35 -1.05 25.76
CA ARG A 29 -23.56 -2.42 25.26
C ARG A 29 -24.37 -2.46 23.96
N ASP A 30 -25.31 -1.53 23.80
CA ASP A 30 -26.20 -1.36 22.65
C ASP A 30 -25.47 -0.98 21.34
N ARG A 31 -24.21 -0.56 21.44
CA ARG A 31 -23.34 -0.29 20.29
C ARG A 31 -22.70 -1.54 19.70
N PHE A 32 -22.84 -2.69 20.36
CA PHE A 32 -22.26 -3.95 19.92
C PHE A 32 -23.33 -4.97 19.55
N VAL A 33 -23.03 -5.79 18.57
CA VAL A 33 -23.78 -7.01 18.24
C VAL A 33 -22.78 -8.16 18.28
N PHE A 34 -23.09 -9.22 19.02
CA PHE A 34 -22.21 -10.37 19.21
C PHE A 34 -22.65 -11.53 18.33
N ILE A 35 -21.71 -12.07 17.56
CA ILE A 35 -21.97 -13.17 16.62
C ILE A 35 -20.90 -14.24 16.84
N PRO A 36 -21.24 -15.53 16.95
CA PRO A 36 -20.22 -16.58 17.00
C PRO A 36 -19.38 -16.57 15.73
N ILE A 37 -18.05 -16.68 15.85
CA ILE A 37 -17.15 -16.61 14.69
C ILE A 37 -17.39 -17.76 13.68
N ARG A 38 -17.97 -18.88 14.13
CA ARG A 38 -18.42 -19.99 13.27
C ARG A 38 -19.40 -19.54 12.19
N VAL A 39 -20.33 -18.64 12.52
CA VAL A 39 -21.30 -18.08 11.56
C VAL A 39 -20.58 -17.37 10.42
N LEU A 40 -19.50 -16.64 10.72
CA LEU A 40 -18.67 -15.99 9.71
C LEU A 40 -17.86 -16.99 8.88
N LEU A 41 -17.34 -18.05 9.53
CA LEU A 41 -16.57 -19.11 8.87
C LEU A 41 -17.42 -20.03 7.98
N GLU A 42 -18.71 -20.16 8.24
CA GLU A 42 -19.67 -20.98 7.49
C GLU A 42 -20.44 -20.18 6.43
N SER A 43 -20.28 -18.86 6.40
CA SER A 43 -20.94 -18.00 5.42
C SER A 43 -20.29 -18.09 4.04
N PRO A 44 -21.08 -18.08 2.93
CA PRO A 44 -20.55 -18.11 1.56
C PRO A 44 -19.68 -16.89 1.22
N GLU A 45 -19.79 -15.80 2.01
CA GLU A 45 -19.01 -14.56 1.91
C GLU A 45 -17.61 -14.64 2.55
N ARG A 46 -17.04 -15.84 2.66
CA ARG A 46 -15.66 -16.13 3.14
C ARG A 46 -14.55 -15.28 2.52
N ALA A 47 -14.85 -14.54 1.45
CA ALA A 47 -13.98 -13.58 0.79
C ALA A 47 -13.80 -12.25 1.57
N ILE A 48 -14.50 -12.03 2.70
CA ILE A 48 -14.25 -10.87 3.55
C ILE A 48 -12.82 -10.98 4.09
N LYS A 49 -11.94 -10.17 3.52
CA LYS A 49 -10.57 -9.99 3.96
C LYS A 49 -10.52 -8.93 5.06
N ASP A 50 -9.54 -9.04 5.94
CA ASP A 50 -9.22 -7.95 6.84
C ASP A 50 -8.72 -6.72 6.06
N THR A 51 -8.55 -5.59 6.75
CA THR A 51 -7.95 -4.35 6.18
C THR A 51 -6.62 -4.50 5.41
N HIS A 52 -5.96 -5.66 5.45
CA HIS A 52 -4.67 -5.94 4.81
C HIS A 52 -4.80 -7.05 3.75
N GLY A 53 -6.02 -7.43 3.36
CA GLY A 53 -6.24 -8.44 2.34
C GLY A 53 -6.07 -9.89 2.83
N HIS A 54 -5.87 -10.10 4.13
CA HIS A 54 -5.74 -11.44 4.69
C HIS A 54 -7.11 -12.07 4.96
N PRO A 55 -7.29 -13.37 4.71
CA PRO A 55 -8.52 -14.06 5.07
C PRO A 55 -8.73 -14.01 6.59
N LEU A 56 -9.97 -13.80 7.02
CA LEU A 56 -10.32 -13.83 8.43
C LEU A 56 -10.07 -15.23 9.00
N THR A 57 -9.20 -15.31 10.00
CA THR A 57 -8.84 -16.55 10.69
C THR A 57 -9.70 -16.76 11.94
N GLY A 58 -10.14 -18.01 12.15
CA GLY A 58 -10.98 -18.42 13.29
C GLY A 58 -10.30 -18.31 14.67
N ASP A 59 -9.00 -18.05 14.69
CA ASP A 59 -8.18 -18.03 15.91
C ASP A 59 -8.11 -16.63 16.55
N SER A 60 -8.96 -15.71 16.12
CA SER A 60 -8.84 -14.30 16.50
C SER A 60 -10.18 -13.63 16.69
N LEU A 61 -10.16 -12.54 17.45
CA LEU A 61 -11.29 -11.64 17.58
C LEU A 61 -11.45 -10.80 16.30
N VAL A 62 -12.65 -10.77 15.73
CA VAL A 62 -12.97 -9.96 14.55
C VAL A 62 -14.02 -8.93 14.91
N VAL A 63 -13.84 -7.69 14.45
CA VAL A 63 -14.80 -6.61 14.63
C VAL A 63 -15.10 -5.96 13.29
N ILE A 64 -16.37 -5.86 12.93
CA ILE A 64 -16.81 -5.13 11.75
C ILE A 64 -17.30 -3.75 12.16
N ARG A 65 -16.66 -2.72 11.60
CA ARG A 65 -16.96 -1.30 11.83
C ARG A 65 -17.22 -0.64 10.49
N HIS A 66 -18.42 -0.11 10.29
CA HIS A 66 -18.84 0.53 9.02
C HIS A 66 -18.58 -0.35 7.79
N GLY A 67 -18.85 -1.66 7.89
CA GLY A 67 -18.63 -2.62 6.81
C GLY A 67 -17.18 -3.06 6.59
N VAL A 68 -16.22 -2.58 7.41
CA VAL A 68 -14.80 -2.94 7.35
C VAL A 68 -14.46 -3.97 8.43
N ALA A 69 -13.83 -5.09 8.05
CA ALA A 69 -13.39 -6.13 8.97
C ALA A 69 -12.00 -5.82 9.58
N LEU A 70 -11.95 -5.80 10.92
CA LEU A 70 -10.74 -5.60 11.73
C LEU A 70 -10.45 -6.88 12.52
N GLN A 71 -9.17 -7.25 12.64
CA GLN A 71 -8.73 -8.47 13.32
C GLN A 71 -7.64 -8.17 14.37
N ARG A 72 -7.41 -9.10 15.32
CA ARG A 72 -6.28 -9.08 16.27
C ARG A 72 -6.24 -7.80 17.12
N SER A 73 -5.06 -7.17 17.27
CA SER A 73 -4.91 -5.93 18.04
C SER A 73 -5.84 -4.82 17.54
N ALA A 74 -6.09 -4.74 16.22
CA ALA A 74 -6.96 -3.72 15.63
C ALA A 74 -8.43 -3.88 16.06
N ALA A 75 -8.91 -5.12 16.17
CA ALA A 75 -10.24 -5.42 16.71
C ALA A 75 -10.36 -5.00 18.19
N VAL A 76 -9.32 -5.29 18.98
CA VAL A 76 -9.25 -4.92 20.41
C VAL A 76 -9.31 -3.42 20.59
N PHE A 77 -8.49 -2.64 19.86
CA PHE A 77 -8.53 -1.18 19.92
C PHE A 77 -9.89 -0.63 19.47
N ALA A 78 -10.49 -1.20 18.41
CA ALA A 78 -11.79 -0.76 17.92
C ALA A 78 -12.92 -0.95 18.94
N ILE A 79 -12.84 -1.99 19.78
CA ILE A 79 -13.77 -2.23 20.89
C ILE A 79 -13.58 -1.16 21.97
N PHE A 80 -12.35 -0.98 22.46
CA PHE A 80 -12.07 -0.04 23.55
C PHE A 80 -12.37 1.42 23.17
N GLU A 81 -12.16 1.82 21.92
CA GLU A 81 -12.59 3.14 21.42
C GLU A 81 -14.10 3.38 21.54
N THR A 82 -14.89 2.33 21.32
CA THR A 82 -16.37 2.38 21.39
C THR A 82 -16.83 2.62 22.82
N LEU A 83 -16.15 2.00 23.78
CA LEU A 83 -16.44 2.16 25.20
C LEU A 83 -16.23 3.60 25.67
N GLY A 84 -15.35 4.37 25.01
CA GLY A 84 -15.08 5.77 25.35
C GLY A 84 -14.16 5.90 26.57
N TRP A 85 -14.20 7.05 27.25
CA TRP A 85 -13.41 7.26 28.47
C TRP A 85 -13.89 6.35 29.62
N PRO A 86 -12.98 5.75 30.41
CA PRO A 86 -11.51 5.87 30.36
C PRO A 86 -10.81 4.88 29.40
N TRP A 87 -11.54 3.89 28.87
CA TRP A 87 -11.02 2.81 28.03
C TRP A 87 -10.34 3.27 26.74
N ARG A 88 -10.65 4.48 26.26
CA ARG A 88 -9.94 5.14 25.16
C ARG A 88 -8.43 5.28 25.41
N LEU A 89 -7.97 5.30 26.66
CA LEU A 89 -6.54 5.30 27.02
C LEU A 89 -5.78 4.08 26.48
N VAL A 90 -6.45 2.95 26.26
CA VAL A 90 -5.82 1.78 25.61
C VAL A 90 -5.29 2.13 24.23
N SER A 91 -5.87 3.13 23.55
CA SER A 91 -5.39 3.60 22.23
C SER A 91 -4.00 4.23 22.28
N ILE A 92 -3.47 4.61 23.46
CA ILE A 92 -2.08 5.07 23.62
C ILE A 92 -1.10 3.98 23.20
N PHE A 93 -1.45 2.70 23.40
CA PHE A 93 -0.63 1.58 22.95
C PHE A 93 -0.58 1.41 21.42
N ARG A 94 -1.29 2.24 20.63
CA ARG A 94 -1.07 2.32 19.18
C ARG A 94 0.27 2.95 18.79
N VAL A 95 0.94 3.62 19.72
CA VAL A 95 2.34 4.06 19.54
C VAL A 95 3.25 2.85 19.34
N VAL A 96 2.89 1.68 19.89
CA VAL A 96 3.61 0.44 19.65
C VAL A 96 3.34 -0.04 18.22
N PRO A 97 4.38 -0.32 17.41
CA PRO A 97 4.21 -0.83 16.07
C PRO A 97 3.30 -2.06 16.01
N ARG A 98 2.44 -2.11 14.98
CA ARG A 98 1.42 -3.15 14.87
C ARG A 98 2.01 -4.56 14.78
N PHE A 99 3.14 -4.74 14.12
CA PHE A 99 3.80 -6.06 14.05
C PHE A 99 4.15 -6.60 15.45
N LEU A 100 4.53 -5.72 16.39
CA LEU A 100 4.87 -6.14 17.75
C LEU A 100 3.61 -6.45 18.57
N SER A 101 2.57 -5.62 18.45
CA SER A 101 1.30 -5.88 19.13
C SER A 101 0.56 -7.10 18.57
N ASP A 102 0.64 -7.33 17.25
CA ASP A 102 0.11 -8.54 16.61
C ASP A 102 0.98 -9.77 16.90
N PHE A 103 2.31 -9.63 17.05
CA PHE A 103 3.17 -10.73 17.52
C PHE A 103 2.81 -11.16 18.94
N ILE A 104 2.61 -10.21 19.87
CA ILE A 104 2.15 -10.48 21.23
C ILE A 104 0.75 -11.12 21.19
N TYR A 105 -0.14 -10.61 20.34
CA TYR A 105 -1.48 -11.16 20.16
C TYR A 105 -1.44 -12.59 19.63
N ASP A 106 -0.60 -12.89 18.63
CA ASP A 106 -0.46 -14.21 18.01
C ASP A 106 0.14 -15.22 19.00
N LEU A 107 1.13 -14.80 19.80
CA LEU A 107 1.69 -15.63 20.87
C LEU A 107 0.63 -15.96 21.92
N TYR A 108 -0.21 -15.00 22.28
CA TYR A 108 -1.35 -15.22 23.16
C TYR A 108 -2.40 -16.14 22.52
N ALA A 109 -2.79 -15.87 21.27
CA ALA A 109 -3.84 -16.61 20.56
C ALA A 109 -3.48 -18.09 20.39
N ARG A 110 -2.21 -18.41 20.07
CA ARG A 110 -1.70 -19.79 19.98
C ARG A 110 -1.76 -20.54 21.31
N ASN A 111 -1.55 -19.83 22.42
CA ASN A 111 -1.51 -20.41 23.76
C ASN A 111 -2.82 -20.22 24.55
N ARG A 112 -3.87 -19.63 23.96
CA ARG A 112 -5.06 -19.14 24.69
C ARG A 112 -5.79 -20.23 25.49
N TYR A 113 -5.85 -21.45 24.97
CA TYR A 113 -6.47 -22.59 25.65
C TYR A 113 -5.60 -23.14 26.79
N GLN A 114 -4.28 -22.96 26.72
CA GLN A 114 -3.36 -23.32 27.81
C GLN A 114 -3.31 -22.24 28.90
N ILE A 115 -3.51 -20.97 28.55
CA ILE A 115 -3.45 -19.83 29.49
C ILE A 115 -4.73 -19.73 30.34
N MET A 116 -5.91 -19.93 29.76
CA MET A 116 -7.20 -19.72 30.45
C MET A 116 -8.21 -20.87 30.29
N GLY A 117 -7.85 -21.96 29.62
CA GLY A 117 -8.75 -23.09 29.39
C GLY A 117 -9.82 -22.86 28.32
N ARG A 118 -10.66 -23.88 28.12
CA ARG A 118 -11.90 -23.78 27.32
C ARG A 118 -13.01 -23.18 28.18
N ALA A 119 -13.95 -22.47 27.54
CA ALA A 119 -15.13 -21.97 28.23
C ALA A 119 -15.98 -23.14 28.75
N ASP A 120 -16.51 -23.03 29.97
CA ASP A 120 -17.50 -23.97 30.48
C ASP A 120 -18.81 -23.82 29.69
N PRO A 121 -19.32 -24.87 29.02
CA PRO A 121 -20.60 -24.83 28.33
C PRO A 121 -21.77 -24.40 29.23
N ALA A 122 -21.70 -24.66 30.53
CA ALA A 122 -22.73 -24.28 31.50
C ALA A 122 -22.70 -22.78 31.85
N ALA A 123 -21.55 -22.12 31.75
CA ALA A 123 -21.42 -20.67 31.98
C ALA A 123 -22.06 -19.82 30.87
N VAL A 124 -22.41 -20.44 29.73
CA VAL A 124 -23.22 -19.82 28.66
C VAL A 124 -24.64 -19.49 29.16
N CYS A 125 -25.10 -20.16 30.22
CA CYS A 125 -26.48 -20.06 30.70
C CYS A 125 -26.69 -19.08 31.86
N ASP A 126 -25.65 -18.44 32.39
CA ASP A 126 -25.77 -17.56 33.56
C ASP A 126 -25.71 -16.06 33.19
N LEU A 127 -26.93 -15.53 32.92
CA LEU A 127 -27.39 -14.13 32.87
C LEU A 127 -27.10 -13.27 31.60
N PRO A 128 -27.94 -12.24 31.27
CA PRO A 128 -29.38 -12.05 31.62
C PRO A 128 -30.28 -11.26 30.62
N GLY A 129 -31.60 -11.50 30.64
CA GLY A 129 -32.65 -10.54 30.19
C GLY A 129 -32.94 -10.45 28.67
N PRO A 130 -34.20 -10.18 28.27
CA PRO A 130 -34.59 -10.10 26.85
C PRO A 130 -33.81 -9.03 26.07
N GLU A 131 -33.43 -7.91 26.71
CA GLU A 131 -32.65 -6.83 26.08
C GLU A 131 -31.23 -7.25 25.67
N VAL A 132 -30.56 -8.09 26.47
CA VAL A 132 -29.19 -8.53 26.17
C VAL A 132 -29.21 -9.61 25.10
N ARG A 133 -30.26 -10.45 25.06
CA ARG A 133 -30.45 -11.47 24.01
C ARG A 133 -30.52 -10.84 22.61
N GLU A 134 -31.12 -9.66 22.48
CA GLU A 134 -31.18 -8.93 21.19
C GLU A 134 -29.80 -8.51 20.66
N LEU A 135 -28.78 -8.45 21.52
CA LEU A 135 -27.40 -8.17 21.10
C LEU A 135 -26.74 -9.39 20.44
N PHE A 136 -27.23 -10.61 20.67
CA PHE A 136 -26.68 -11.82 20.08
C PHE A 136 -27.44 -12.21 18.81
N LYS A 137 -26.72 -12.45 17.72
CA LYS A 137 -27.32 -12.91 16.45
C LYS A 137 -26.70 -14.25 16.04
N ALA A 138 -27.56 -15.18 15.65
CA ALA A 138 -27.18 -16.52 15.17
C ALA A 138 -26.88 -16.56 13.67
N SER A 139 -27.18 -15.49 12.94
CA SER A 139 -26.93 -15.34 11.51
C SER A 139 -26.48 -13.91 11.19
N LEU A 140 -25.77 -13.72 10.08
CA LEU A 140 -25.52 -12.39 9.54
C LEU A 140 -26.85 -11.75 9.09
N PRO A 141 -27.03 -10.43 9.26
CA PRO A 141 -28.16 -9.71 8.67
C PRO A 141 -28.15 -9.87 7.14
N LYS A 142 -29.31 -10.12 6.53
CA LYS A 142 -29.43 -10.29 5.06
C LYS A 142 -29.08 -9.02 4.26
N ASP A 143 -29.13 -7.87 4.92
CA ASP A 143 -28.79 -6.54 4.41
C ASP A 143 -27.36 -6.10 4.78
N ALA A 144 -26.56 -7.00 5.37
CA ALA A 144 -25.17 -6.70 5.70
C ALA A 144 -24.35 -6.59 4.42
N VAL A 145 -24.11 -5.36 3.96
CA VAL A 145 -23.17 -5.08 2.88
C VAL A 145 -21.77 -4.99 3.48
N PHE A 146 -20.91 -5.93 3.11
CA PHE A 146 -19.49 -5.88 3.41
C PHE A 146 -18.78 -5.21 2.26
N PHE A 147 -18.09 -4.11 2.55
CA PHE A 147 -17.26 -3.47 1.55
C PHE A 147 -15.93 -4.22 1.50
N PRO A 148 -15.36 -4.52 0.32
CA PRO A 148 -13.96 -4.86 0.24
C PRO A 148 -13.20 -3.74 0.95
N THR A 149 -12.47 -4.09 2.00
CA THR A 149 -11.73 -3.11 2.78
C THR A 149 -10.75 -2.45 1.82
N ARG A 150 -10.90 -1.14 1.55
CA ARG A 150 -9.85 -0.42 0.84
C ARG A 150 -8.55 -0.63 1.64
N PRO A 151 -7.46 -1.06 1.00
CA PRO A 151 -6.20 -1.19 1.69
C PRO A 151 -5.84 0.16 2.33
N ARG A 152 -5.23 0.13 3.51
CA ARG A 152 -4.83 1.36 4.18
C ARG A 152 -3.83 2.12 3.32
N ILE A 153 -3.92 3.44 3.33
CA ILE A 153 -2.90 4.29 2.71
C ILE A 153 -1.60 4.07 3.48
N PHE A 154 -0.59 3.54 2.78
CA PHE A 154 0.76 3.36 3.29
C PHE A 154 1.56 4.65 3.16
N LEU A 155 1.51 5.28 1.99
CA LEU A 155 2.21 6.53 1.71
C LEU A 155 1.26 7.50 1.03
N GLN A 156 1.35 8.77 1.43
CA GLN A 156 0.70 9.89 0.77
C GLN A 156 1.73 10.99 0.57
N ALA A 157 1.84 11.52 -0.64
CA ALA A 157 2.77 12.61 -0.96
C ALA A 157 2.26 13.38 -2.18
N GLU A 158 2.71 14.61 -2.35
CA GLU A 158 2.62 15.31 -3.63
C GLU A 158 3.84 14.94 -4.47
N TRP A 159 3.61 14.33 -5.63
CA TRP A 159 4.66 14.13 -6.62
C TRP A 159 4.61 15.30 -7.57
N VAL A 160 5.71 16.04 -7.73
CA VAL A 160 5.75 17.24 -8.58
C VAL A 160 6.97 17.23 -9.50
N ASN A 161 6.81 17.87 -10.66
CA ASN A 161 7.87 18.07 -11.66
C ASN A 161 8.50 16.76 -12.16
N LEU A 162 7.70 15.73 -12.45
CA LEU A 162 8.21 14.41 -12.79
C LEU A 162 8.76 14.39 -14.22
N LEU A 163 10.08 14.29 -14.36
CA LEU A 163 10.79 14.19 -15.63
C LEU A 163 10.97 12.72 -16.01
N PHE A 164 10.37 12.33 -17.13
CA PHE A 164 10.44 11.00 -17.73
C PHE A 164 11.40 10.98 -18.91
N LEU A 165 12.37 10.08 -18.89
CA LEU A 165 13.17 9.71 -20.05
C LEU A 165 12.84 8.25 -20.38
N ASN A 166 12.18 8.02 -21.51
CA ASN A 166 11.65 6.71 -21.88
C ASN A 166 12.53 6.05 -22.94
N TYR A 167 12.93 4.81 -22.69
CA TYR A 167 13.86 4.05 -23.52
C TYR A 167 13.22 2.74 -23.96
N THR A 168 13.55 2.28 -25.16
CA THR A 168 13.30 0.89 -25.54
C THR A 168 14.45 0.02 -25.03
N VAL A 169 14.12 -1.04 -24.30
CA VAL A 169 15.09 -1.99 -23.75
C VAL A 169 14.70 -3.40 -24.18
N PRO A 170 15.65 -4.24 -24.63
CA PRO A 170 15.35 -5.63 -24.97
C PRO A 170 14.73 -6.41 -23.79
N GLU A 171 13.77 -7.27 -24.09
CA GLU A 171 13.06 -8.03 -23.05
C GLU A 171 13.98 -8.91 -22.21
N ASP A 172 15.02 -9.49 -22.82
CA ASP A 172 16.01 -10.34 -22.16
C ASP A 172 16.84 -9.59 -21.10
N VAL A 173 17.01 -8.28 -21.26
CA VAL A 173 17.66 -7.41 -20.26
C VAL A 173 16.73 -7.17 -19.06
N LEU A 174 15.41 -7.10 -19.28
CA LEU A 174 14.42 -6.83 -18.23
C LEU A 174 13.91 -8.09 -17.53
N LYS A 175 13.88 -9.24 -18.22
CA LYS A 175 13.41 -10.53 -17.70
C LYS A 175 14.03 -10.96 -16.35
N PRO A 176 15.33 -10.74 -16.08
CA PRO A 176 15.92 -11.05 -14.78
C PRO A 176 15.29 -10.31 -13.59
N TYR A 177 14.68 -9.15 -13.86
CA TYR A 177 14.02 -8.32 -12.85
C TYR A 177 12.50 -8.59 -12.74
N LEU A 178 11.94 -9.42 -13.62
CA LEU A 178 10.50 -9.63 -13.74
C LEU A 178 9.95 -10.42 -12.53
N PRO A 179 9.02 -9.86 -11.74
CA PRO A 179 8.43 -10.59 -10.63
C PRO A 179 7.59 -11.78 -11.07
N ARG A 180 7.48 -12.79 -10.20
CA ARG A 180 6.67 -13.97 -10.49
C ARG A 180 5.21 -13.58 -10.67
N GLY A 181 4.58 -14.09 -11.73
CA GLY A 181 3.16 -13.89 -12.00
C GLY A 181 2.82 -12.54 -12.62
N THR A 182 3.82 -11.78 -13.07
CA THR A 182 3.64 -10.65 -13.98
C THR A 182 4.19 -10.98 -15.36
N GLU A 183 3.73 -10.25 -16.37
CA GLU A 183 4.24 -10.29 -17.74
C GLU A 183 4.70 -8.88 -18.14
N LEU A 184 5.70 -8.76 -19.02
CA LEU A 184 6.10 -7.45 -19.55
C LEU A 184 4.91 -6.80 -20.27
N ASP A 185 4.67 -5.52 -19.99
CA ASP A 185 3.71 -4.77 -20.75
C ASP A 185 4.43 -4.06 -21.91
N LEU A 186 4.06 -4.42 -23.12
CA LEU A 186 4.78 -4.02 -24.33
C LEU A 186 4.04 -2.88 -25.02
N TRP A 187 4.77 -1.82 -25.36
CA TRP A 187 4.30 -0.75 -26.23
C TRP A 187 4.63 -1.11 -27.68
N GLU A 188 3.62 -1.37 -28.51
CA GLU A 188 3.81 -1.73 -29.92
C GLU A 188 4.82 -2.89 -30.12
N GLY A 189 4.81 -3.87 -29.21
CA GLY A 189 5.73 -5.01 -29.22
C GLY A 189 7.12 -4.72 -28.68
N LYS A 190 7.37 -3.54 -28.10
CA LYS A 190 8.66 -3.16 -27.49
C LYS A 190 8.52 -3.03 -25.98
N ALA A 191 9.49 -3.56 -25.24
CA ALA A 191 9.56 -3.32 -23.80
C ALA A 191 10.18 -1.94 -23.54
N MET A 192 9.56 -1.21 -22.61
CA MET A 192 9.96 0.15 -22.25
C MET A 192 10.57 0.16 -20.85
N ALA A 193 11.59 0.99 -20.66
CA ALA A 193 12.11 1.36 -19.35
C ALA A 193 12.23 2.88 -19.26
N SER A 194 12.04 3.43 -18.07
CA SER A 194 12.06 4.87 -17.86
C SER A 194 12.95 5.24 -16.69
N ILE A 195 13.77 6.26 -16.89
CA ILE A 195 14.33 7.02 -15.77
C ILE A 195 13.30 8.10 -15.44
N VAL A 196 12.85 8.12 -14.19
CA VAL A 196 11.91 9.13 -13.69
C VAL A 196 12.56 9.88 -12.55
N ALA A 197 12.70 11.19 -12.70
CA ALA A 197 13.26 12.08 -11.69
C ALA A 197 12.19 13.08 -11.24
N PHE A 198 11.95 13.17 -9.94
CA PHE A 198 10.86 14.01 -9.42
C PHE A 198 11.09 14.44 -7.98
N GLU A 199 10.27 15.37 -7.52
CA GLU A 199 10.21 15.79 -6.13
C GLU A 199 9.00 15.14 -5.46
N MET A 200 9.21 14.56 -4.28
CA MET A 200 8.16 14.28 -3.32
C MET A 200 8.06 15.43 -2.32
N ARG A 201 6.83 15.84 -2.02
CA ARG A 201 6.53 16.86 -1.01
C ARG A 201 5.43 16.41 -0.07
N ASP A 202 5.42 16.98 1.13
CA ASP A 202 4.40 16.73 2.16
C ASP A 202 4.22 15.22 2.47
N THR A 203 5.33 14.48 2.49
CA THR A 203 5.30 13.01 2.58
C THR A 203 4.81 12.51 3.94
N LEU A 204 3.74 11.71 3.92
CA LEU A 204 3.14 11.03 5.07
C LEU A 204 3.29 9.51 4.92
N VAL A 205 3.91 8.85 5.91
CA VAL A 205 4.00 7.39 5.96
C VAL A 205 3.10 6.89 7.08
N GLY A 206 2.10 6.07 6.74
CA GLY A 206 1.08 5.58 7.68
C GLY A 206 0.26 6.71 8.32
N GLY A 207 0.18 7.88 7.66
CA GLY A 207 -0.51 9.07 8.15
C GLY A 207 0.32 9.94 9.10
N LEU A 208 1.63 9.70 9.23
CA LEU A 208 2.53 10.51 10.03
C LEU A 208 3.57 11.18 9.12
N SER A 209 3.75 12.49 9.31
CA SER A 209 4.90 13.21 8.77
C SER A 209 6.15 12.82 9.58
N VAL A 210 7.24 12.52 8.88
CA VAL A 210 8.54 12.26 9.50
C VAL A 210 9.32 13.57 9.47
N PRO A 211 9.62 14.20 10.62
CA PRO A 211 10.28 15.50 10.64
C PRO A 211 11.54 15.50 9.78
N TRP A 212 11.70 16.57 9.01
CA TRP A 212 12.77 16.79 8.05
C TRP A 212 12.69 15.95 6.76
N HIS A 213 11.95 14.84 6.74
CA HIS A 213 11.89 13.88 5.63
C HIS A 213 10.62 14.06 4.77
N GLU A 214 10.01 15.24 4.82
CA GLU A 214 8.72 15.54 4.20
C GLU A 214 8.88 15.80 2.70
N ASP A 215 9.96 16.52 2.36
CA ASP A 215 10.29 16.92 1.00
C ASP A 215 11.66 16.36 0.61
N PHE A 216 11.74 15.70 -0.55
CA PHE A 216 12.97 15.13 -1.07
C PHE A 216 12.84 14.75 -2.55
N GLU A 217 13.97 14.56 -3.22
CA GLU A 217 14.04 14.07 -4.60
C GLU A 217 13.99 12.54 -4.66
N GLU A 218 13.41 12.02 -5.72
CA GLU A 218 13.54 10.62 -6.10
C GLU A 218 13.96 10.51 -7.57
N VAL A 219 14.92 9.63 -7.84
CA VAL A 219 15.25 9.18 -9.19
C VAL A 219 15.10 7.67 -9.22
N ASN A 220 14.24 7.16 -10.11
CA ASN A 220 14.06 5.73 -10.27
C ASN A 220 14.29 5.28 -11.72
N LEU A 221 14.80 4.06 -11.86
CA LEU A 221 14.83 3.32 -13.11
C LEU A 221 13.80 2.20 -12.99
N ARG A 222 12.76 2.27 -13.82
CA ARG A 222 11.64 1.32 -13.79
C ARG A 222 11.28 0.80 -15.16
N PHE A 223 10.57 -0.32 -15.22
CA PHE A 223 9.99 -0.85 -16.44
C PHE A 223 8.53 -1.29 -16.19
N TYR A 224 7.83 -1.59 -17.29
CA TYR A 224 6.39 -1.73 -17.31
C TYR A 224 5.95 -3.19 -17.39
N VAL A 225 4.99 -3.55 -16.54
CA VAL A 225 4.48 -4.91 -16.40
C VAL A 225 2.97 -4.89 -16.28
N LYS A 226 2.35 -6.04 -16.54
CA LYS A 226 0.93 -6.27 -16.26
C LYS A 226 0.71 -7.62 -15.60
N ARG A 227 -0.44 -7.73 -14.94
CA ARG A 227 -0.92 -8.96 -14.31
C ARG A 227 -2.41 -9.12 -14.55
N ARG A 228 -2.81 -10.29 -15.03
CA ARG A 228 -4.22 -10.67 -15.17
C ARG A 228 -4.71 -11.28 -13.86
N VAL A 229 -5.80 -10.75 -13.33
CA VAL A 229 -6.45 -11.23 -12.11
C VAL A 229 -7.94 -11.42 -12.36
N ILE A 230 -8.55 -12.37 -11.66
CA ILE A 230 -10.00 -12.57 -11.70
C ILE A 230 -10.60 -11.92 -10.46
N ILE A 231 -11.48 -10.93 -10.65
CA ILE A 231 -12.22 -10.24 -9.60
C ILE A 231 -13.70 -10.45 -9.89
N ASP A 232 -14.43 -11.08 -8.97
CA ASP A 232 -15.86 -11.37 -9.11
C ASP A 232 -16.23 -12.10 -10.43
N GLY A 233 -15.35 -13.00 -10.88
CA GLY A 233 -15.53 -13.76 -12.12
C GLY A 233 -15.16 -13.00 -13.40
N VAL A 234 -14.71 -11.75 -13.29
CA VAL A 234 -14.28 -10.91 -14.41
C VAL A 234 -12.75 -10.84 -14.45
N GLU A 235 -12.16 -11.05 -15.62
CA GLU A 235 -10.74 -10.84 -15.84
C GLU A 235 -10.43 -9.34 -15.89
N VAL A 236 -9.51 -8.91 -15.04
CA VAL A 236 -9.03 -7.53 -14.92
C VAL A 236 -7.52 -7.54 -15.14
N VAL A 237 -7.05 -6.63 -16.00
CA VAL A 237 -5.62 -6.41 -16.22
C VAL A 237 -5.15 -5.29 -15.30
N ARG A 238 -4.25 -5.60 -14.38
CA ARG A 238 -3.56 -4.63 -13.55
C ARG A 238 -2.23 -4.28 -14.21
N ARG A 239 -2.08 -3.02 -14.59
CA ARG A 239 -0.86 -2.49 -15.21
C ARG A 239 -0.05 -1.79 -14.13
N GLY A 240 1.21 -2.17 -13.98
CA GLY A 240 2.10 -1.58 -12.99
C GLY A 240 3.55 -1.45 -13.43
N VAL A 241 4.37 -1.01 -12.49
CA VAL A 241 5.81 -0.81 -12.69
C VAL A 241 6.61 -1.73 -11.80
N VAL A 242 7.83 -2.03 -12.24
CA VAL A 242 8.85 -2.70 -11.43
C VAL A 242 10.07 -1.81 -11.40
N PHE A 243 10.57 -1.53 -10.20
CA PHE A 243 11.75 -0.72 -10.00
C PHE A 243 13.01 -1.58 -10.07
N ILE A 244 13.90 -1.27 -11.01
CA ILE A 244 15.25 -1.83 -11.06
C ILE A 244 16.09 -1.17 -9.98
N LYS A 245 15.92 0.15 -9.83
CA LYS A 245 16.65 0.97 -8.87
C LYS A 245 15.83 2.20 -8.49
N GLU A 246 15.87 2.55 -7.20
CA GLU A 246 15.28 3.78 -6.67
C GLU A 246 16.35 4.53 -5.87
N ILE A 247 16.48 5.84 -6.07
CA ILE A 247 17.54 6.67 -5.51
C ILE A 247 16.85 7.82 -4.77
N VAL A 248 17.12 7.93 -3.47
CA VAL A 248 16.55 8.95 -2.58
C VAL A 248 17.63 9.55 -1.68
N PRO A 249 17.52 10.81 -1.23
CA PRO A 249 18.57 11.42 -0.42
C PRO A 249 18.65 10.88 1.00
N ARG A 250 17.54 10.33 1.53
CA ARG A 250 17.44 10.02 2.95
C ARG A 250 17.40 8.52 3.24
N PHE A 251 18.43 8.05 3.91
CA PHE A 251 18.58 6.65 4.35
C PHE A 251 17.38 6.10 5.12
N ALA A 252 16.73 6.93 5.96
CA ALA A 252 15.59 6.49 6.76
C ALA A 252 14.40 6.03 5.90
N ILE A 253 14.16 6.70 4.76
CA ILE A 253 13.09 6.35 3.80
C ILE A 253 13.48 5.11 3.02
N ALA A 254 14.73 5.08 2.52
CA ALA A 254 15.28 3.91 1.86
C ALA A 254 15.25 2.65 2.75
N ALA A 255 15.37 2.81 4.08
CA ALA A 255 15.27 1.73 5.05
C ALA A 255 13.83 1.26 5.27
N VAL A 256 12.86 2.17 5.34
CA VAL A 256 11.43 1.83 5.43
C VAL A 256 10.98 1.08 4.17
N ALA A 257 11.28 1.59 2.98
CA ALA A 257 10.89 0.94 1.72
C ALA A 257 11.57 -0.42 1.53
N ARG A 258 12.87 -0.55 1.85
CA ARG A 258 13.58 -1.86 1.84
C ARG A 258 13.00 -2.88 2.81
N VAL A 259 12.45 -2.43 3.94
CA VAL A 259 11.86 -3.31 4.94
C VAL A 259 10.46 -3.78 4.54
N PHE A 260 9.66 -2.94 3.89
CA PHE A 260 8.26 -3.25 3.58
C PHE A 260 8.03 -3.80 2.15
N TYR A 261 8.79 -3.31 1.16
CA TYR A 261 8.62 -3.71 -0.24
C TYR A 261 9.82 -4.46 -0.82
N ASN A 262 10.94 -4.53 -0.10
CA ASN A 262 12.18 -5.17 -0.57
C ASN A 262 12.69 -4.62 -1.91
N GLU A 263 12.43 -3.34 -2.17
CA GLU A 263 12.86 -2.64 -3.38
C GLU A 263 14.32 -2.17 -3.26
N ASN A 264 15.01 -2.01 -4.40
CA ASN A 264 16.44 -1.70 -4.47
C ASN A 264 16.74 -0.20 -4.24
N TYR A 265 16.33 0.32 -3.09
CA TYR A 265 16.59 1.71 -2.72
C TYR A 265 18.07 1.95 -2.37
N VAL A 266 18.69 2.89 -3.07
CA VAL A 266 20.03 3.42 -2.80
C VAL A 266 19.90 4.84 -2.27
N SER A 267 20.72 5.17 -1.27
CA SER A 267 20.79 6.54 -0.76
C SER A 267 21.98 7.25 -1.39
N ALA A 268 21.75 8.45 -1.95
CA ALA A 268 22.78 9.28 -2.58
C ALA A 268 22.54 10.74 -2.20
N GLN A 269 23.58 11.59 -2.17
CA GLN A 269 23.35 13.04 -2.07
C GLN A 269 22.68 13.50 -3.36
N MET A 270 21.57 14.24 -3.24
CA MET A 270 20.76 14.70 -4.37
C MET A 270 20.55 16.21 -4.32
N GLU A 271 20.37 16.79 -5.50
CA GLU A 271 20.09 18.21 -5.72
C GLU A 271 19.08 18.34 -6.86
N HIS A 272 18.16 19.30 -6.77
CA HIS A 272 17.32 19.70 -7.88
C HIS A 272 17.39 21.21 -8.09
N ASN A 273 17.05 21.64 -9.30
CA ASN A 273 16.86 23.05 -9.63
C ASN A 273 15.77 23.15 -10.69
N HIS A 274 14.83 24.06 -10.49
CA HIS A 274 13.84 24.38 -11.50
C HIS A 274 13.59 25.88 -11.59
N ARG A 275 13.34 26.36 -12.81
CA ARG A 275 12.88 27.71 -13.09
C ARG A 275 11.75 27.63 -14.10
N PHE A 276 10.52 27.84 -13.64
CA PHE A 276 9.35 27.88 -14.52
C PHE A 276 9.13 29.30 -15.02
N GLY A 277 9.06 29.47 -16.34
CA GLY A 277 8.83 30.74 -17.02
C GLY A 277 7.81 30.58 -18.15
N VAL A 278 7.31 31.72 -18.66
CA VAL A 278 6.27 31.75 -19.71
C VAL A 278 6.79 31.20 -21.05
N ASP A 279 8.03 31.54 -21.41
CA ASP A 279 8.62 31.17 -22.71
C ASP A 279 9.63 30.02 -22.61
N HIS A 280 10.28 29.88 -21.46
CA HIS A 280 11.29 28.87 -21.17
C HIS A 280 11.16 28.40 -19.73
N SER A 281 11.18 27.09 -19.55
CA SER A 281 11.29 26.48 -18.24
C SER A 281 12.47 25.52 -18.21
N ASP A 282 13.19 25.50 -17.11
CA ASP A 282 14.35 24.64 -16.87
C ASP A 282 14.07 23.75 -15.67
N LEU A 283 14.48 22.50 -15.77
CA LEU A 283 14.36 21.49 -14.73
C LEU A 283 15.63 20.64 -14.71
N SER A 284 16.15 20.35 -13.54
CA SER A 284 17.29 19.46 -13.41
C SER A 284 17.31 18.73 -12.07
N TYR A 285 17.80 17.51 -12.11
CA TYR A 285 18.05 16.67 -10.95
C TYR A 285 19.46 16.10 -11.04
N ALA A 286 20.16 16.04 -9.92
CA ALA A 286 21.50 15.47 -9.82
C ALA A 286 21.60 14.56 -8.60
N TRP A 287 22.40 13.50 -8.72
CA TRP A 287 22.66 12.59 -7.62
C TRP A 287 24.10 12.07 -7.66
N GLN A 288 24.68 11.85 -6.48
CA GLN A 288 26.05 11.39 -6.34
C GLN A 288 26.15 9.86 -6.55
N SER A 289 26.84 9.43 -7.59
CA SER A 289 27.24 8.04 -7.82
C SER A 289 28.61 7.74 -7.20
N LYS A 290 28.97 6.45 -7.15
CA LYS A 290 30.29 5.96 -6.70
C LYS A 290 31.45 6.50 -7.55
N ARG A 291 31.21 6.79 -8.83
CA ARG A 291 32.25 7.23 -9.79
C ARG A 291 32.12 8.69 -10.23
N GLY A 292 31.20 9.46 -9.64
CA GLY A 292 30.95 10.85 -10.03
C GLY A 292 29.49 11.24 -9.88
N GLN A 293 29.16 12.49 -10.17
CA GLN A 293 27.77 12.96 -10.15
C GLN A 293 27.05 12.53 -11.45
N CYS A 294 25.85 11.98 -11.32
CA CYS A 294 24.91 11.83 -12.42
C CYS A 294 23.95 13.01 -12.42
N ARG A 295 23.49 13.42 -13.60
CA ARG A 295 22.58 14.56 -13.76
C ARG A 295 21.64 14.33 -14.93
N VAL A 296 20.39 14.71 -14.73
CA VAL A 296 19.41 14.87 -15.79
C VAL A 296 18.98 16.35 -15.84
N THR A 297 18.97 16.93 -17.04
CA THR A 297 18.49 18.28 -17.30
C THR A 297 17.36 18.24 -18.32
N ALA A 298 16.44 19.20 -18.26
CA ALA A 298 15.34 19.34 -19.19
C ALA A 298 15.00 20.81 -19.43
N ALA A 299 14.85 21.18 -20.69
CA ALA A 299 14.28 22.45 -21.12
C ALA A 299 12.87 22.20 -21.68
N LEU A 300 11.89 22.93 -21.15
CA LEU A 300 10.46 22.78 -21.45
C LEU A 300 9.95 24.01 -22.19
N LYS A 301 8.99 23.80 -23.09
CA LYS A 301 8.23 24.87 -23.75
C LYS A 301 6.73 24.65 -23.63
N GLY A 302 5.98 25.76 -23.63
CA GLY A 302 4.53 25.75 -23.66
C GLY A 302 3.87 25.41 -22.32
N GLN A 303 2.61 25.01 -22.38
CA GLN A 303 1.79 24.64 -21.22
C GLN A 303 1.57 23.13 -21.16
N PRO A 304 1.35 22.56 -19.96
CA PRO A 304 1.15 21.12 -19.83
C PRO A 304 -0.29 20.77 -20.20
N GLU A 305 -0.46 19.68 -20.95
CA GLU A 305 -1.74 19.21 -21.46
C GLU A 305 -1.96 17.74 -21.06
N LEU A 306 -3.22 17.28 -21.04
CA LEU A 306 -3.47 15.85 -20.86
C LEU A 306 -2.85 15.04 -22.00
N CYS A 307 -2.37 13.83 -21.69
CA CYS A 307 -1.89 12.92 -22.71
C CYS A 307 -3.01 12.60 -23.72
N LYS A 308 -2.60 12.31 -24.96
CA LYS A 308 -3.54 11.89 -26.00
C LYS A 308 -3.90 10.42 -25.76
N PRO A 309 -5.19 10.03 -25.83
CA PRO A 309 -5.56 8.63 -25.72
C PRO A 309 -4.84 7.77 -26.77
N GLY A 310 -4.30 6.64 -26.33
CA GLY A 310 -3.50 5.73 -27.14
C GLY A 310 -2.11 6.27 -27.50
N SER A 311 -1.55 7.21 -26.75
CA SER A 311 -0.16 7.67 -26.94
C SER A 311 0.83 6.91 -26.06
N LEU A 312 2.13 7.00 -26.40
CA LEU A 312 3.18 6.42 -25.57
C LEU A 312 3.20 7.06 -24.18
N GLU A 313 2.94 8.35 -24.08
CA GLU A 313 2.89 9.05 -22.79
C GLU A 313 1.77 8.52 -21.90
N GLU A 314 0.57 8.30 -22.45
CA GLU A 314 -0.52 7.63 -21.73
C GLU A 314 -0.09 6.23 -21.29
N PHE A 315 0.55 5.45 -22.17
CA PHE A 315 1.11 4.16 -21.80
C PHE A 315 2.10 4.29 -20.63
N ILE A 316 3.03 5.24 -20.66
CA ILE A 316 4.08 5.43 -19.66
C ILE A 316 3.54 5.90 -18.30
N THR A 317 2.48 6.73 -18.27
CA THR A 317 1.97 7.34 -17.05
C THR A 317 0.80 6.61 -16.41
N GLU A 318 -0.03 5.90 -17.19
CA GLU A 318 -1.25 5.27 -16.68
C GLU A 318 -0.99 3.85 -16.14
N HIS A 319 -0.10 3.75 -15.15
CA HIS A 319 0.27 2.51 -14.45
C HIS A 319 0.03 2.67 -12.94
N TYR A 320 -1.02 2.02 -12.44
CA TYR A 320 -1.58 2.22 -11.10
C TYR A 320 -1.17 1.13 -10.10
N TRP A 321 -0.18 0.32 -10.44
CA TRP A 321 0.30 -0.77 -9.59
C TRP A 321 1.83 -0.76 -9.51
N GLY A 322 2.38 -1.23 -8.40
CA GLY A 322 3.80 -1.55 -8.25
C GLY A 322 3.98 -3.01 -7.91
N TYR A 323 5.04 -3.62 -8.43
CA TYR A 323 5.39 -5.01 -8.17
C TYR A 323 6.87 -5.15 -7.79
N ALA A 324 7.15 -5.91 -6.74
CA ALA A 324 8.52 -6.18 -6.32
C ALA A 324 8.72 -7.64 -5.86
N VAL A 325 9.91 -8.18 -6.12
CA VAL A 325 10.30 -9.54 -5.70
C VAL A 325 10.66 -9.52 -4.22
N GLN A 326 10.06 -10.43 -3.45
CA GLN A 326 10.36 -10.63 -2.04
C GLN A 326 11.50 -11.65 -1.85
N ARG A 327 12.12 -11.64 -0.67
CA ARG A 327 13.26 -12.52 -0.33
C ARG A 327 12.95 -14.02 -0.41
N ASP A 328 11.68 -14.38 -0.28
CA ASP A 328 11.17 -15.74 -0.41
C ASP A 328 10.64 -16.05 -1.82
N SER A 329 11.01 -15.24 -2.81
CA SER A 329 10.63 -15.35 -4.22
C SER A 329 9.15 -15.16 -4.52
N ARG A 330 8.35 -14.71 -3.53
CA ARG A 330 6.97 -14.23 -3.78
C ARG A 330 6.99 -12.83 -4.38
N THR A 331 5.84 -12.41 -4.89
CA THR A 331 5.68 -11.06 -5.45
C THR A 331 4.80 -10.25 -4.52
N VAL A 332 5.26 -9.06 -4.13
CA VAL A 332 4.38 -8.05 -3.54
C VAL A 332 3.74 -7.24 -4.67
N GLU A 333 2.45 -6.96 -4.54
CA GLU A 333 1.72 -5.99 -5.36
C GLU A 333 1.13 -4.92 -4.47
N TYR A 334 1.21 -3.65 -4.88
CA TYR A 334 0.56 -2.53 -4.21
C TYR A 334 -0.06 -1.59 -5.25
N GLU A 335 -1.12 -0.90 -4.86
CA GLU A 335 -1.85 0.02 -5.73
C GLU A 335 -1.37 1.46 -5.49
N VAL A 336 -1.20 2.20 -6.57
CA VAL A 336 -0.81 3.62 -6.57
C VAL A 336 -1.95 4.39 -7.20
N GLU A 337 -2.57 5.27 -6.42
CA GLU A 337 -3.65 6.14 -6.89
C GLU A 337 -3.09 7.53 -7.18
N HIS A 338 -3.26 8.00 -8.42
CA HIS A 338 -3.04 9.37 -8.83
C HIS A 338 -4.04 9.73 -9.96
N PRO A 339 -4.42 11.00 -10.14
CA PRO A 339 -5.10 11.42 -11.36
C PRO A 339 -4.16 11.31 -12.57
N SER A 340 -4.73 11.26 -13.78
CA SER A 340 -3.94 11.44 -15.00
C SER A 340 -3.26 12.81 -14.98
N TRP A 341 -1.97 12.83 -15.32
CA TRP A 341 -1.16 14.03 -15.22
C TRP A 341 -1.26 14.93 -16.46
N LEU A 342 -1.07 16.23 -16.23
CA LEU A 342 -0.78 17.19 -17.30
C LEU A 342 0.71 17.12 -17.63
N LEU A 343 1.04 16.99 -18.92
CA LEU A 343 2.38 16.75 -19.43
C LEU A 343 2.85 17.87 -20.35
N TRP A 344 4.10 18.29 -20.17
CA TRP A 344 4.87 18.95 -21.23
C TRP A 344 5.51 17.88 -22.11
N ASN A 345 5.23 17.93 -23.41
CA ASN A 345 5.74 16.96 -24.38
C ASN A 345 6.85 17.56 -25.29
N ASP A 346 6.91 18.89 -25.44
CA ASP A 346 8.06 19.56 -26.07
C ASP A 346 9.15 19.78 -25.03
N VAL A 347 9.86 18.70 -24.72
CA VAL A 347 10.93 18.66 -23.73
C VAL A 347 12.22 18.18 -24.38
N LYS A 348 13.29 18.97 -24.22
CA LYS A 348 14.64 18.55 -24.55
C LYS A 348 15.37 18.20 -23.28
N ALA A 349 15.76 16.94 -23.12
CA ALA A 349 16.50 16.49 -21.95
C ALA A 349 17.84 15.84 -22.29
N GLU A 350 18.75 15.90 -21.33
CA GLU A 350 20.06 15.28 -21.39
C GLU A 350 20.32 14.52 -20.08
N LEU A 351 20.72 13.26 -20.20
CA LEU A 351 21.24 12.46 -19.09
C LEU A 351 22.76 12.40 -19.21
N SER A 352 23.47 12.74 -18.14
CA SER A 352 24.93 12.82 -18.12
C SER A 352 25.52 12.25 -16.83
N GLY A 353 26.81 11.90 -16.87
CA GLY A 353 27.56 11.31 -15.76
C GLY A 353 27.94 9.84 -15.97
N PRO A 354 28.43 9.16 -14.94
CA PRO A 354 28.90 7.77 -15.04
C PRO A 354 27.74 6.75 -15.03
N ILE A 355 26.86 6.81 -16.04
CA ILE A 355 25.61 6.03 -16.12
C ILE A 355 25.85 4.52 -16.03
N GLU A 356 26.90 4.00 -16.68
CA GLU A 356 27.29 2.60 -16.58
C GLU A 356 27.65 2.19 -15.15
N ALA A 357 28.34 3.05 -14.40
CA ALA A 357 28.68 2.77 -13.01
C ALA A 357 27.45 2.82 -12.10
N GLU A 358 26.43 3.58 -12.50
CA GLU A 358 25.20 3.77 -11.73
C GLU A 358 24.20 2.62 -11.94
N TYR A 359 23.99 2.19 -13.19
CA TYR A 359 22.95 1.22 -13.54
C TYR A 359 23.48 -0.13 -14.03
N GLY A 360 24.79 -0.24 -14.29
CA GLY A 360 25.43 -1.44 -14.83
C GLY A 360 25.45 -1.47 -16.36
N ALA A 361 26.48 -2.13 -16.92
CA ALA A 361 26.76 -2.15 -18.35
C ALA A 361 25.63 -2.74 -19.20
N ASP A 362 24.97 -3.78 -18.69
CA ASP A 362 23.94 -4.51 -19.43
C ASP A 362 22.73 -3.64 -19.79
N ILE A 363 22.34 -2.71 -18.91
CA ILE A 363 21.21 -1.81 -19.15
C ILE A 363 21.63 -0.43 -19.64
N SER A 364 22.78 0.09 -19.18
CA SER A 364 23.18 1.48 -19.47
C SER A 364 23.43 1.76 -20.95
N ILE A 365 23.75 0.73 -21.74
CA ILE A 365 23.90 0.85 -23.20
C ILE A 365 22.59 1.29 -23.89
N TYR A 366 21.44 0.99 -23.30
CA TYR A 366 20.13 1.39 -23.81
C TYR A 366 19.64 2.75 -23.27
N LEU A 367 20.35 3.34 -22.29
CA LEU A 367 19.97 4.59 -21.62
C LEU A 367 20.61 5.85 -22.23
N GLN A 368 21.14 5.74 -23.46
CA GLN A 368 21.91 6.81 -24.11
C GLN A 368 21.01 7.85 -24.82
N ALA A 369 19.94 7.40 -25.49
CA ALA A 369 19.05 8.25 -26.25
C ALA A 369 17.59 7.87 -25.97
N PRO A 370 16.82 8.71 -25.26
CA PRO A 370 15.42 8.43 -25.00
C PRO A 370 14.60 8.49 -26.29
N VAL A 371 13.64 7.58 -26.42
CA VAL A 371 12.65 7.55 -27.50
C VAL A 371 11.71 8.74 -27.36
N THR A 372 11.28 9.02 -26.13
CA THR A 372 10.50 10.21 -25.78
C THR A 372 10.91 10.74 -24.43
N VAL A 373 10.69 12.04 -24.25
CA VAL A 373 10.88 12.74 -22.98
C VAL A 373 9.62 13.54 -22.71
N CYS A 374 9.12 13.47 -21.49
CA CYS A 374 8.03 14.34 -21.05
C CYS A 374 8.23 14.75 -19.59
N VAL A 375 7.61 15.87 -19.21
CA VAL A 375 7.56 16.30 -17.81
C VAL A 375 6.10 16.32 -17.38
N ALA A 376 5.76 15.58 -16.33
CA ALA A 376 4.47 15.71 -15.69
C ALA A 376 4.53 16.82 -14.63
N ARG A 377 3.50 17.67 -14.63
CA ARG A 377 3.30 18.64 -13.54
C ARG A 377 3.20 17.97 -12.18
N GLY A 378 2.61 16.77 -12.17
CA GLY A 378 2.43 15.97 -10.97
C GLY A 378 1.08 16.21 -10.29
N SER A 379 0.91 15.57 -9.13
CA SER A 379 -0.34 15.56 -8.36
C SER A 379 -0.14 14.97 -6.97
N SER A 380 -1.22 15.00 -6.18
CA SER A 380 -1.35 14.13 -5.02
C SER A 380 -1.32 12.66 -5.42
N VAL A 381 -0.55 11.87 -4.68
CA VAL A 381 -0.39 10.43 -4.88
C VAL A 381 -0.63 9.70 -3.57
N ARG A 382 -1.32 8.56 -3.65
CA ARG A 382 -1.52 7.64 -2.53
C ARG A 382 -1.07 6.25 -2.91
N VAL A 383 -0.18 5.68 -2.11
CA VAL A 383 0.22 4.28 -2.21
C VAL A 383 -0.55 3.49 -1.16
N LEU A 384 -1.29 2.49 -1.60
CA LEU A 384 -2.06 1.61 -0.73
C LEU A 384 -1.20 0.45 -0.23
N GLY A 385 -1.56 -0.11 0.92
CA GLY A 385 -0.85 -1.26 1.49
C GLY A 385 -0.85 -2.46 0.54
N GLY A 386 0.34 -3.03 0.34
CA GLY A 386 0.54 -4.15 -0.59
C GLY A 386 0.03 -5.50 -0.08
N SER A 387 -0.17 -6.42 -1.01
CA SER A 387 -0.47 -7.84 -0.76
C SER A 387 0.57 -8.73 -1.45
N VAL A 388 0.79 -9.92 -0.92
CA VAL A 388 1.81 -10.85 -1.43
C VAL A 388 1.14 -12.08 -2.03
N PHE A 389 1.62 -12.55 -3.19
CA PHE A 389 1.13 -13.75 -3.87
C PHE A 389 2.25 -14.65 -4.39
#